data_AF-A0A5J4R4X0-F1
#
_entry.id   AF-A0A5J4R4X0-F1
#
_cell.length_a   1.000
_cell.length_b   1.000
_cell.length_c   1.000
_cell.angle_alpha   90.00
_cell.angle_beta   90.00
_cell.angle_gamma   90.00
#
_symmetry.space_group_name_H-M   'P 1'
#
loop_
_entity.id
_entity.type
_entity.pdbx_description
1 polymer ?
#
loop_
_entity_poly.entity_id
_entity_poly.type
_entity_poly.pdbx_seq_one_letter_code
_entity_poly.pdbx_strand_id
1 'polypeptide(L)'
;MNYLEITGTLIGLLYLWLEYKASIYLWATGVIMPAIYIFVYYDAGLYADTGINIYYLLAALYGWVMWRRGNGKAEELPVTQTPIRLLLPLSLVLIAAFFLIAWLLINYTDSNVPWTDSFITALSIVGMWMLAKKYVEQWLVWMVVDAVSYGLYVYKDLYFTSGLYGFYAVIAVFGYFKWKRMMPHTADSPPSRKEGVGVIGINYPLLPLDYRPEAVILANGEYPVHELPLSLLRQAAYIVCCDGAANEYVRRGFIPDAIVGDGDSISEETKIHFANILHKDADQETNDQTKAVEFCIAQGKKHILIVGATGKREDHTLGNISLLMEYAKKVRVQLVTNYGMFTPACGDAMFDSLPGGQVSIFNFGSTQMRADSLEYPLREFTNWWQGTLNKALKDKFAIYANGEYLVYRAYR
;
A
#
# COMPACT_ATOMS: atom_id res chain seq x y z
N MET A 1 38.50 29.16 10.82
CA MET A 1 38.11 27.95 11.57
C MET A 1 36.67 28.04 12.09
N ASN A 2 36.33 28.99 12.98
CA ASN A 2 34.99 29.04 13.60
C ASN A 2 33.79 29.12 12.61
N TYR A 3 33.86 29.93 11.54
CA TYR A 3 32.77 30.03 10.56
C TYR A 3 32.60 28.79 9.68
N LEU A 4 33.69 28.09 9.36
CA LEU A 4 33.65 26.87 8.54
C LEU A 4 33.10 25.69 9.34
N GLU A 5 33.46 25.60 10.63
CA GLU A 5 32.91 24.60 11.55
C GLU A 5 31.40 24.79 11.74
N ILE A 6 30.95 26.01 12.04
CA ILE A 6 29.52 26.32 12.20
C ILE A 6 28.75 26.04 10.89
N THR A 7 29.30 26.45 9.75
CA THR A 7 28.67 26.21 8.44
C THR A 7 28.59 24.72 8.14
N GLY A 8 29.66 23.96 8.42
CA GLY A 8 29.70 22.52 8.29
C GLY A 8 28.69 21.81 9.17
N THR A 9 28.55 22.22 10.44
CA THR A 9 27.54 21.67 11.36
C THR A 9 26.11 21.94 10.86
N LEU A 10 25.83 23.15 10.37
CA LEU A 10 24.50 23.50 9.84
C LEU A 10 24.16 22.67 8.59
N ILE A 11 25.12 22.49 7.68
CA ILE A 11 24.95 21.64 6.49
C ILE A 11 24.79 20.18 6.88
N GLY A 12 25.55 19.69 7.88
CA GLY A 12 25.42 18.33 8.41
C GLY A 12 24.04 18.07 9.04
N LEU A 13 23.50 19.02 9.80
CA LEU A 13 22.14 18.93 10.33
C LEU A 13 21.07 18.94 9.22
N LEU A 14 21.28 19.75 8.17
CA LEU A 14 20.40 19.76 7.00
C LEU A 14 20.46 18.43 6.24
N TYR A 15 21.66 17.88 6.03
CA TYR A 15 21.88 16.57 5.41
C TYR A 15 21.10 15.49 6.16
N LEU A 16 21.24 15.46 7.49
CA LEU A 16 20.60 14.46 8.34
C LEU A 16 19.08 14.61 8.36
N TRP A 17 18.55 15.84 8.33
CA TRP A 17 17.11 16.06 8.17
C TRP A 17 16.56 15.60 6.81
N LEU A 18 17.32 15.84 5.74
CA LEU A 18 16.97 15.38 4.39
C LEU A 18 17.03 13.85 4.27
N GLU A 19 18.02 13.22 4.91
CA GLU A 19 18.13 11.76 5.04
C GLU A 19 16.95 11.20 5.82
N TYR A 20 16.60 11.79 6.96
CA TYR A 20 15.40 11.40 7.71
C TYR A 20 14.12 11.47 6.86
N LYS A 21 14.01 12.42 5.93
CA LYS A 21 12.89 12.55 4.98
C LYS A 21 13.00 11.67 3.73
N ALA A 22 14.11 10.94 3.54
CA ALA A 22 14.40 10.20 2.31
C ALA A 22 14.34 11.10 1.05
N SER A 23 14.74 12.36 1.18
CA SER A 23 14.67 13.34 0.11
C SER A 23 15.90 13.30 -0.81
N ILE A 24 15.69 13.37 -2.13
CA ILE A 24 16.79 13.39 -3.11
C ILE A 24 17.79 14.53 -2.88
N TYR A 25 17.36 15.64 -2.28
CA TYR A 25 18.21 16.78 -1.99
C TYR A 25 19.33 16.47 -0.97
N LEU A 26 19.24 15.36 -0.23
CA LEU A 26 20.33 14.94 0.68
C LEU A 26 21.65 14.77 -0.07
N TRP A 27 21.61 14.31 -1.32
CA TRP A 27 22.81 14.10 -2.11
C TRP A 27 23.41 15.43 -2.59
N ALA A 28 22.60 16.48 -2.77
CA ALA A 28 23.11 17.81 -3.07
C ALA A 28 23.93 18.35 -1.89
N THR A 29 23.42 18.20 -0.67
CA THR A 29 24.18 18.52 0.55
C THR A 29 25.40 17.63 0.72
N GLY A 30 25.29 16.34 0.38
CA GLY A 30 26.39 15.36 0.41
C GLY A 30 27.46 15.55 -0.68
N VAL A 31 27.22 16.41 -1.68
CA VAL A 31 28.24 16.82 -2.67
C VAL A 31 28.91 18.12 -2.23
N ILE A 32 28.12 19.10 -1.78
CA ILE A 32 28.62 20.43 -1.40
C ILE A 32 29.54 20.31 -0.18
N MET A 33 29.16 19.53 0.83
CA MET A 33 29.92 19.44 2.08
C MET A 33 31.31 18.82 1.88
N PRO A 34 31.47 17.61 1.28
CA PRO A 34 32.80 17.03 1.08
C PRO A 34 33.65 17.84 0.10
N ALA A 35 33.04 18.48 -0.91
CA ALA A 35 33.78 19.34 -1.83
C ALA A 35 34.49 20.48 -1.10
N ILE A 36 33.82 21.15 -0.16
CA ILE A 36 34.43 22.21 0.67
C ILE A 36 35.57 21.63 1.52
N TYR A 37 35.37 20.49 2.17
CA TYR A 37 36.38 19.88 3.03
C TYR A 37 37.60 19.34 2.28
N ILE A 38 37.45 18.91 1.02
CA ILE A 38 38.60 18.52 0.17
C ILE A 38 39.58 19.69 0.03
N PHE A 39 39.11 20.90 -0.30
CA PHE A 39 39.98 22.07 -0.43
C PHE A 39 40.63 22.44 0.91
N VAL A 40 39.84 22.44 1.99
CA VAL A 40 40.33 22.81 3.32
C VAL A 40 41.42 21.84 3.81
N TYR A 41 41.24 20.53 3.64
CA TYR A 41 42.19 19.53 4.09
C TYR A 41 43.40 19.38 3.18
N TYR A 42 43.23 19.60 1.87
CA TYR A 42 44.33 19.59 0.93
C TYR A 42 45.32 20.73 1.23
N ASP A 43 44.81 21.95 1.42
CA ASP A 43 45.65 23.12 1.77
C ASP A 43 46.30 22.97 3.16
N ALA A 44 45.67 22.23 4.06
CA ALA A 44 46.22 21.89 5.37
C ALA A 44 47.22 20.70 5.36
N GLY A 45 47.43 20.05 4.21
CA GLY A 45 48.32 18.89 4.07
C GLY A 45 47.75 17.57 4.64
N LEU A 46 46.46 17.53 4.96
CA LEU A 46 45.76 16.37 5.53
C LEU A 46 45.23 15.47 4.41
N TYR A 47 46.14 14.75 3.75
CA TYR A 47 45.81 13.93 2.57
C TYR A 47 44.89 12.73 2.87
N ALA A 48 44.97 12.15 4.07
CA ALA A 48 44.09 11.05 4.49
C ALA A 48 42.63 11.53 4.62
N ASP A 49 42.43 12.66 5.30
CA ASP A 49 41.12 13.33 5.42
C ASP A 49 40.60 13.83 4.07
N THR A 50 41.50 14.25 3.17
CA THR A 50 41.15 14.58 1.79
C THR A 50 40.63 13.35 1.04
N GLY A 51 41.29 12.20 1.20
CA GLY A 51 40.91 10.93 0.55
C GLY A 51 39.51 10.43 0.94
N ILE A 52 39.15 10.50 2.22
CA ILE A 52 37.80 10.07 2.66
C ILE A 52 36.71 11.03 2.16
N ASN A 53 36.99 12.33 2.06
CA ASN A 53 36.03 13.28 1.49
C ASN A 53 35.86 13.11 -0.02
N ILE A 54 36.91 12.72 -0.75
CA ILE A 54 36.80 12.31 -2.15
C ILE A 54 35.87 11.10 -2.28
N TYR A 55 36.00 10.11 -1.40
CA TYR A 55 35.09 8.97 -1.37
C TYR A 55 33.64 9.41 -1.12
N TYR A 56 33.38 10.26 -0.12
CA TYR A 56 32.02 10.76 0.15
C TYR A 56 31.43 11.54 -1.01
N LEU A 57 32.24 12.36 -1.69
CA LEU A 57 31.83 13.07 -2.90
C LEU A 57 31.40 12.10 -4.01
N LEU A 58 32.21 11.07 -4.29
CA LEU A 58 31.89 10.05 -5.30
C LEU A 58 30.65 9.23 -4.92
N ALA A 59 30.52 8.85 -3.65
CA ALA A 59 29.36 8.15 -3.12
C ALA A 59 28.09 9.01 -3.25
N ALA A 60 28.19 10.32 -3.01
CA ALA A 60 27.07 11.24 -3.13
C ALA A 60 26.61 11.44 -4.59
N LEU A 61 27.57 11.56 -5.51
CA LEU A 61 27.28 11.58 -6.95
C LEU A 61 26.61 10.27 -7.41
N TYR A 62 27.11 9.13 -6.95
CA TYR A 62 26.51 7.83 -7.23
C TYR A 62 25.07 7.75 -6.70
N GLY A 63 24.85 8.16 -5.45
CA GLY A 63 23.53 8.19 -4.82
C GLY A 63 22.53 9.07 -5.58
N TRP A 64 22.95 10.27 -6.00
CA TRP A 64 22.14 11.16 -6.82
C TRP A 64 21.74 10.53 -8.15
N VAL A 65 22.69 9.94 -8.87
CA VAL A 65 22.42 9.27 -10.15
C VAL A 65 21.48 8.08 -9.95
N MET A 66 21.72 7.27 -8.92
CA MET A 66 20.90 6.10 -8.60
C MET A 66 19.46 6.53 -8.29
N TRP A 67 19.26 7.51 -7.41
CA TRP A 67 17.94 7.97 -6.99
C TRP A 67 17.19 8.70 -8.10
N ARG A 68 17.91 9.38 -9.02
CA ARG A 68 17.32 10.05 -10.18
C ARG A 68 16.97 9.10 -11.33
N ARG A 69 17.66 7.95 -11.45
CA ARG A 69 17.44 6.94 -12.51
C ARG A 69 16.38 5.89 -12.14
N GLY A 70 15.56 6.12 -11.11
CA GLY A 70 14.37 5.31 -10.85
C GLY A 70 13.55 5.13 -12.13
N ASN A 71 13.48 3.88 -12.61
CA ASN A 71 12.87 3.37 -13.85
C ASN A 71 12.04 4.35 -14.71
N GLY A 72 12.70 5.16 -15.55
CA GLY A 72 12.16 5.67 -16.84
C GLY A 72 10.87 6.52 -16.83
N LYS A 73 10.22 6.72 -15.68
CA LYS A 73 9.09 7.59 -15.41
C LYS A 73 9.31 8.09 -13.99
N ALA A 74 9.00 9.36 -13.74
CA ALA A 74 9.31 10.09 -12.51
C ALA A 74 8.65 9.52 -11.22
N GLU A 75 9.03 8.31 -10.81
CA GLU A 75 8.69 7.70 -9.53
C GLU A 75 10.02 7.40 -8.80
N GLU A 76 10.13 7.95 -7.58
CA GLU A 76 11.31 7.83 -6.74
C GLU A 76 11.60 6.36 -6.37
N LEU A 77 12.87 5.98 -6.25
CA LEU A 77 13.25 4.63 -5.77
C LEU A 77 12.55 4.32 -4.43
N PRO A 78 11.92 3.14 -4.25
CA PRO A 78 11.28 2.78 -2.99
C PRO A 78 12.31 2.43 -1.91
N VAL A 79 11.94 2.64 -0.66
CA VAL A 79 12.71 2.18 0.51
C VAL A 79 12.48 0.68 0.69
N THR A 80 13.55 -0.11 0.79
CA THR A 80 13.50 -1.59 0.81
C THR A 80 14.38 -2.19 1.90
N GLN A 81 14.28 -3.51 2.13
CA GLN A 81 15.20 -4.24 3.00
C GLN A 81 16.42 -4.74 2.23
N THR A 82 17.54 -4.88 2.93
CA THR A 82 18.77 -5.48 2.41
C THR A 82 18.52 -6.95 2.08
N PRO A 83 18.62 -7.37 0.80
CA PRO A 83 18.43 -8.77 0.42
C PRO A 83 19.43 -9.68 1.12
N ILE A 84 18.98 -10.82 1.65
CA ILE A 84 19.83 -11.75 2.41
C ILE A 84 21.05 -12.25 1.63
N ARG A 85 20.89 -12.41 0.29
CA ARG A 85 21.98 -12.77 -0.64
C ARG A 85 23.12 -11.76 -0.68
N LEU A 86 22.88 -10.52 -0.27
CA LEU A 86 23.89 -9.46 -0.24
C LEU A 86 24.63 -9.40 1.10
N LEU A 87 24.19 -10.11 2.15
CA LEU A 87 24.88 -10.09 3.44
C LEU A 87 26.32 -10.61 3.32
N LEU A 88 26.53 -11.75 2.64
CA LEU A 88 27.85 -12.33 2.46
C LEU A 88 28.81 -11.42 1.66
N PRO A 89 28.45 -10.91 0.46
CA PRO A 89 29.34 -9.99 -0.25
C PRO A 89 29.56 -8.67 0.50
N LEU A 90 28.56 -8.14 1.21
CA LEU A 90 28.74 -6.93 2.03
C LEU A 90 29.70 -7.17 3.21
N SER A 91 29.59 -8.32 3.88
CA SER A 91 30.53 -8.71 4.94
C SER A 91 31.95 -8.88 4.40
N LEU A 92 32.12 -9.46 3.20
CA LEU A 92 33.44 -9.57 2.57
C LEU A 92 34.03 -8.21 2.22
N VAL A 93 33.22 -7.28 1.67
CA VAL A 93 33.64 -5.91 1.38
C VAL A 93 34.01 -5.17 2.68
N LEU A 94 33.21 -5.34 3.74
CA LEU A 94 33.49 -4.75 5.05
C LEU A 94 34.83 -5.23 5.61
N ILE A 95 35.07 -6.56 5.60
CA ILE A 95 36.32 -7.15 6.10
C ILE A 95 37.51 -6.71 5.25
N ALA A 96 37.39 -6.72 3.93
CA ALA A 96 38.45 -6.28 3.03
C ALA A 96 38.79 -4.80 3.22
N ALA A 97 37.77 -3.93 3.30
CA ALA A 97 37.95 -2.51 3.56
C ALA A 97 38.57 -2.27 4.94
N PHE A 98 38.11 -2.98 5.97
CA PHE A 98 38.66 -2.89 7.33
C PHE A 98 40.17 -3.18 7.37
N PHE A 99 40.62 -4.31 6.82
CA PHE A 99 42.03 -4.67 6.83
C PHE A 99 42.86 -3.76 5.91
N LEU A 100 42.32 -3.33 4.78
CA LEU A 100 43.00 -2.40 3.88
C LEU A 100 43.22 -1.04 4.55
N ILE A 101 42.18 -0.49 5.19
CA ILE A 101 42.27 0.80 5.88
C ILE A 101 43.16 0.67 7.12
N ALA A 102 43.09 -0.43 7.86
CA ALA A 102 43.96 -0.67 9.01
C ALA A 102 45.43 -0.75 8.58
N TRP A 103 45.71 -1.45 7.49
CA TRP A 103 47.04 -1.50 6.91
C TRP A 103 47.53 -0.12 6.48
N LEU A 104 46.69 0.69 5.83
CA LEU A 104 47.04 2.07 5.45
C LEU A 104 47.33 2.93 6.68
N LEU A 105 46.46 2.90 7.70
CA LEU A 105 46.62 3.71 8.89
C LEU A 105 47.86 3.31 9.70
N ILE A 106 48.19 2.02 9.80
CA ILE A 106 49.35 1.53 10.54
C ILE A 106 50.67 1.86 9.82
N ASN A 107 50.71 1.75 8.48
CA ASN A 107 51.98 1.85 7.74
C ASN A 107 52.26 3.24 7.17
N TYR A 108 51.23 4.11 7.03
CA TYR A 108 51.36 5.39 6.35
C TYR A 108 50.80 6.58 7.13
N THR A 109 50.29 6.39 8.36
CA THR A 109 49.77 7.48 9.19
C THR A 109 50.17 7.33 10.66
N ASP A 110 50.05 8.41 11.42
CA ASP A 110 50.31 8.43 12.87
C ASP A 110 49.03 8.20 13.70
N SER A 111 48.08 7.37 13.22
CA SER A 111 46.84 7.12 13.96
C SER A 111 47.11 6.33 15.25
N ASN A 112 46.62 6.84 16.38
CA ASN A 112 46.73 6.19 17.68
C ASN A 112 45.67 5.10 17.92
N VAL A 113 44.65 5.03 17.06
CA VAL A 113 43.52 4.09 17.17
C VAL A 113 43.17 3.46 15.81
N PRO A 114 44.17 2.92 15.08
CA PRO A 114 44.01 2.55 13.67
C PRO A 114 42.96 1.47 13.47
N TRP A 115 42.79 0.55 14.43
CA TRP A 115 41.77 -0.50 14.37
C TRP A 115 40.35 0.09 14.48
N THR A 116 40.10 0.97 15.45
CA THR A 116 38.77 1.56 15.66
C THR A 116 38.40 2.50 14.52
N ASP A 117 39.34 3.33 14.07
CA ASP A 117 39.13 4.25 12.94
C ASP A 117 38.83 3.47 11.64
N SER A 118 39.56 2.37 11.40
CA SER A 118 39.32 1.51 10.24
C SER A 118 37.97 0.83 10.28
N PHE A 119 37.52 0.42 11.47
CA PHE A 119 36.22 -0.23 11.65
C PHE A 119 35.07 0.73 11.34
N ILE A 120 35.10 1.94 11.91
CA ILE A 120 34.08 2.96 11.67
C ILE A 120 34.07 3.37 10.19
N THR A 121 35.24 3.54 9.59
CA THR A 121 35.35 3.93 8.18
C THR A 121 34.83 2.84 7.24
N ALA A 122 35.18 1.58 7.48
CA ALA A 122 34.70 0.45 6.68
C ALA A 122 33.17 0.28 6.79
N LEU A 123 32.59 0.45 7.99
CA LEU A 123 31.14 0.47 8.17
C LEU A 123 30.48 1.63 7.41
N SER A 124 31.08 2.83 7.46
CA SER A 124 30.57 4.01 6.76
C SER A 124 30.54 3.82 5.24
N ILE A 125 31.54 3.12 4.67
CA ILE A 125 31.56 2.77 3.24
C ILE A 125 30.37 1.88 2.87
N VAL A 126 30.11 0.84 3.66
CA VAL A 126 28.98 -0.06 3.45
C VAL A 126 27.65 0.67 3.67
N GLY A 127 27.54 1.47 4.74
CA GLY A 127 26.36 2.26 5.08
C GLY A 127 25.99 3.26 3.98
N MET A 128 26.95 4.00 3.45
CA MET A 128 26.74 4.94 2.33
C MET A 128 26.24 4.24 1.06
N TRP A 129 26.77 3.06 0.76
CA TRP A 129 26.29 2.28 -0.38
C TRP A 129 24.85 1.75 -0.14
N MET A 130 24.55 1.29 1.08
CA MET A 130 23.20 0.85 1.46
C MET A 130 22.19 2.01 1.40
N LEU A 131 22.58 3.20 1.84
CA LEU A 131 21.81 4.44 1.70
C LEU A 131 21.54 4.77 0.22
N ALA A 132 22.56 4.67 -0.64
CA ALA A 132 22.40 4.87 -2.08
C ALA A 132 21.39 3.89 -2.72
N LYS A 133 21.22 2.70 -2.15
CA LYS A 133 20.21 1.71 -2.55
C LYS A 133 18.86 1.83 -1.82
N LYS A 134 18.71 2.80 -0.90
CA LYS A 134 17.55 2.96 -0.01
C LYS A 134 17.25 1.72 0.84
N TYR A 135 18.28 1.05 1.35
CA TYR A 135 18.09 -0.04 2.31
C TYR A 135 17.89 0.48 3.73
N VAL A 136 16.88 -0.01 4.44
CA VAL A 136 16.55 0.48 5.80
C VAL A 136 17.60 0.12 6.84
N GLU A 137 18.26 -1.02 6.70
CA GLU A 137 19.28 -1.49 7.65
C GLU A 137 20.52 -0.59 7.67
N GLN A 138 20.66 0.34 6.73
CA GLN A 138 21.68 1.38 6.74
C GLN A 138 21.67 2.20 8.05
N TRP A 139 20.48 2.44 8.63
CA TRP A 139 20.35 3.13 9.91
C TRP A 139 20.92 2.34 11.09
N LEU A 140 20.93 1.01 11.01
CA LEU A 140 21.58 0.17 12.03
C LEU A 140 23.11 0.28 11.93
N VAL A 141 23.63 0.38 10.70
CA VAL A 141 25.06 0.63 10.48
C VAL A 141 25.46 1.97 11.08
N TRP A 142 24.69 3.04 10.82
CA TRP A 142 24.96 4.36 11.41
C TRP A 142 24.85 4.37 12.93
N MET A 143 23.90 3.64 13.51
CA MET A 143 23.80 3.53 14.97
C MET A 143 25.06 2.92 15.59
N VAL A 144 25.66 1.90 14.96
CA VAL A 144 26.93 1.32 15.40
C VAL A 144 28.08 2.31 15.22
N VAL A 145 28.16 2.95 14.05
CA VAL A 145 29.17 3.97 13.75
C VAL A 145 29.12 5.10 14.78
N ASP A 146 27.93 5.63 15.07
CA ASP A 146 27.73 6.75 15.99
C ASP A 146 28.06 6.37 17.44
N ALA A 147 27.67 5.16 17.87
CA ALA A 147 27.97 4.68 19.22
C ALA A 147 29.47 4.47 19.46
N VAL A 148 30.18 3.88 18.48
CA VAL A 148 31.63 3.69 18.59
C VAL A 148 32.35 5.03 18.48
N SER A 149 31.89 5.93 17.61
CA SER A 149 32.43 7.29 17.47
C SER A 149 32.24 8.11 18.75
N TYR A 150 31.07 8.01 19.40
CA TYR A 150 30.81 8.63 20.71
C TYR A 150 31.87 8.21 21.73
N GLY A 151 32.08 6.90 21.90
CA GLY A 151 33.07 6.37 22.85
C GLY A 151 34.49 6.78 22.51
N LEU A 152 34.85 6.77 21.22
CA LEU A 152 36.16 7.17 20.74
C LEU A 152 36.43 8.66 21.01
N TYR A 153 35.46 9.53 20.79
CA TYR A 153 35.62 10.97 21.02
C TYR A 153 35.61 11.32 22.50
N VAL A 154 34.90 10.57 23.35
CA VAL A 154 35.07 10.67 24.81
C VAL A 154 36.50 10.30 25.21
N TYR A 155 37.05 9.21 24.66
CA TYR A 155 38.44 8.80 24.93
C TYR A 155 39.47 9.84 24.45
N LYS A 156 39.16 10.61 23.40
CA LYS A 156 39.99 11.71 22.88
C LYS A 156 39.72 13.07 23.55
N ASP A 157 38.95 13.13 24.63
CA ASP A 157 38.54 14.36 25.35
C ASP A 157 37.77 15.38 24.48
N LEU A 158 37.10 14.92 23.42
CA LEU A 158 36.30 15.75 22.50
C LEU A 158 34.81 15.68 22.86
N TYR A 159 34.44 16.25 24.01
CA TYR A 159 33.09 16.15 24.59
C TYR A 159 31.98 16.77 23.73
N PHE A 160 32.27 17.86 23.01
CA PHE A 160 31.28 18.49 22.13
C PHE A 160 30.94 17.57 20.95
N THR A 161 31.97 17.05 20.28
CA THR A 161 31.83 16.13 19.16
C THR A 161 31.18 14.83 19.59
N SER A 162 31.54 14.28 20.76
CA SER A 162 30.87 13.08 21.27
C SER A 162 29.37 13.34 21.50
N GLY A 163 28.99 14.46 22.14
CA GLY A 163 27.58 14.83 22.29
C GLY A 163 26.80 14.88 20.97
N LEU A 164 27.43 15.39 19.91
CA LEU A 164 26.83 15.44 18.56
C LEU A 164 26.60 14.03 17.97
N TYR A 165 27.56 13.12 18.10
CA TYR A 165 27.40 11.73 17.67
C TYR A 165 26.36 10.97 18.51
N GLY A 166 26.26 11.27 19.81
CA GLY A 166 25.17 10.76 20.66
C GLY A 166 23.79 11.21 20.15
N PHE A 167 23.68 12.46 19.71
CA PHE A 167 22.47 12.98 19.08
C PHE A 167 22.17 12.32 17.72
N TYR A 168 23.20 12.08 16.89
CA TYR A 168 23.05 11.36 15.63
C TYR A 168 22.55 9.93 15.84
N ALA A 169 23.08 9.22 16.83
CA ALA A 169 22.60 7.88 17.19
C ALA A 169 21.10 7.87 17.53
N VAL A 170 20.62 8.88 18.27
CA VAL A 170 19.18 9.03 18.60
C VAL A 170 18.36 9.24 17.34
N ILE A 171 18.81 10.08 16.40
CA ILE A 171 18.09 10.27 15.14
C ILE A 171 18.14 9.02 14.28
N ALA A 172 19.25 8.27 14.29
CA ALA A 172 19.35 7.02 13.56
C ALA A 172 18.30 5.99 14.00
N VAL A 173 18.01 5.92 15.31
CA VAL A 173 16.90 5.11 15.85
C VAL A 173 15.56 5.54 15.26
N PHE A 174 15.23 6.83 15.29
CA PHE A 174 13.98 7.34 14.74
C PHE A 174 13.89 7.20 13.22
N GLY A 175 15.01 7.40 12.53
CA GLY A 175 15.18 7.21 11.09
C GLY A 175 14.89 5.77 10.69
N TYR A 176 15.45 4.79 11.41
CA TYR A 176 15.17 3.37 11.20
C TYR A 176 13.68 3.05 11.29
N PHE A 177 13.01 3.46 12.38
CA PHE A 177 11.58 3.18 12.54
C PHE A 177 10.72 3.88 11.49
N LYS A 178 11.06 5.11 11.13
CA LYS A 178 10.34 5.85 10.08
C LYS A 178 10.51 5.20 8.72
N TRP A 179 11.74 4.87 8.33
CA TRP A 179 12.02 4.22 7.05
C TRP A 179 11.41 2.81 7.01
N LYS A 180 11.38 2.08 8.13
CA LYS A 180 10.68 0.81 8.26
C LYS A 180 9.17 0.93 8.09
N ARG A 181 8.56 2.06 8.49
CA ARG A 181 7.15 2.39 8.22
C ARG A 181 6.91 2.85 6.77
N MET A 182 7.95 3.39 6.12
CA MET A 182 7.93 3.78 4.70
C MET A 182 8.20 2.61 3.75
N MET A 183 8.76 1.51 4.27
CA MET A 183 8.89 0.28 3.51
C MET A 183 7.51 -0.21 3.10
N PRO A 184 7.31 -0.59 1.83
CA PRO A 184 6.26 -1.52 1.50
C PRO A 184 6.44 -2.74 2.40
N HIS A 185 5.40 -3.16 3.13
CA HIS A 185 5.50 -4.35 3.97
C HIS A 185 5.96 -5.53 3.11
N THR A 186 7.20 -5.96 3.31
CA THR A 186 7.72 -7.23 2.81
C THR A 186 6.95 -8.33 3.53
N ALA A 187 5.85 -8.79 2.94
CA ALA A 187 5.53 -10.20 3.07
C ALA A 187 6.71 -10.94 2.45
N ASP A 188 7.22 -11.94 3.17
CA ASP A 188 8.30 -12.81 2.71
C ASP A 188 8.10 -13.21 1.25
N SER A 189 9.23 -13.28 0.53
CA SER A 189 9.25 -13.86 -0.82
C SER A 189 8.48 -15.18 -0.81
N PRO A 190 7.41 -15.34 -1.63
CA PRO A 190 6.75 -16.62 -1.71
C PRO A 190 7.78 -17.64 -2.22
N PRO A 191 7.78 -18.89 -1.71
CA PRO A 191 8.61 -19.93 -2.29
C PRO A 191 8.29 -19.96 -3.78
N SER A 192 9.33 -20.14 -4.61
CA SER A 192 9.21 -20.34 -6.05
C SER A 192 8.26 -21.51 -6.28
N ARG A 193 6.97 -21.24 -6.39
CA ARG A 193 5.97 -22.24 -6.74
C ARG A 193 6.10 -22.37 -8.25
N LYS A 194 6.78 -23.44 -8.63
CA LYS A 194 6.92 -23.91 -10.00
C LYS A 194 5.60 -23.72 -10.74
N GLU A 195 5.72 -23.20 -11.96
CA GLU A 195 4.69 -23.15 -12.97
C GLU A 195 3.79 -24.39 -12.90
N GLY A 196 2.58 -24.14 -12.43
CA GLY A 196 1.52 -25.11 -12.28
C GLY A 196 0.30 -24.31 -11.88
N VAL A 197 -0.72 -24.34 -12.74
CA VAL A 197 -2.02 -23.69 -12.56
C VAL A 197 -2.49 -23.88 -11.12
N GLY A 198 -2.22 -22.88 -10.27
CA GLY A 198 -2.65 -22.88 -8.88
C GLY A 198 -4.14 -22.63 -8.89
N VAL A 199 -4.91 -23.61 -8.43
CA VAL A 199 -6.36 -23.51 -8.32
C VAL A 199 -6.69 -22.29 -7.45
N ILE A 200 -7.13 -21.22 -8.09
CA ILE A 200 -7.73 -20.07 -7.40
C ILE A 200 -9.04 -20.58 -6.79
N GLY A 201 -9.15 -20.57 -5.46
CA GLY A 201 -10.20 -21.27 -4.73
C GLY A 201 -11.61 -20.67 -4.87
N ILE A 202 -11.73 -19.40 -5.27
CA ILE A 202 -13.01 -18.70 -5.39
C ILE A 202 -13.18 -18.20 -6.82
N ASN A 203 -14.25 -18.65 -7.48
CA ASN A 203 -14.65 -18.18 -8.80
C ASN A 203 -15.95 -17.37 -8.74
N TYR A 204 -15.92 -16.20 -9.37
CA TYR A 204 -17.07 -15.29 -9.52
C TYR A 204 -17.57 -15.31 -10.96
N PRO A 205 -18.59 -16.13 -11.26
CA PRO A 205 -19.13 -16.18 -12.61
C PRO A 205 -19.83 -14.87 -12.99
N LEU A 206 -20.07 -14.70 -14.29
CA LEU A 206 -21.08 -13.76 -14.76
C LEU A 206 -22.46 -14.35 -14.43
N LEU A 207 -23.42 -13.48 -14.10
CA LEU A 207 -24.80 -13.90 -13.85
C LEU A 207 -25.53 -14.02 -15.20
N PRO A 208 -25.99 -15.22 -15.59
CA PRO A 208 -26.80 -15.36 -16.79
C PRO A 208 -28.21 -14.81 -16.55
N LEU A 209 -28.95 -14.51 -17.63
CA LEU A 209 -30.30 -13.96 -17.53
C LEU A 209 -31.31 -14.92 -16.88
N ASP A 210 -31.08 -16.23 -16.96
CA ASP A 210 -31.87 -17.30 -16.33
C ASP A 210 -31.37 -17.70 -14.93
N TYR A 211 -30.50 -16.89 -14.34
CA TYR A 211 -30.03 -17.10 -12.98
C TYR A 211 -31.17 -16.94 -11.97
N ARG A 212 -31.32 -17.94 -11.09
CA ARG A 212 -32.32 -17.95 -10.02
C ARG A 212 -31.66 -17.68 -8.66
N PRO A 213 -31.66 -16.43 -8.19
CA PRO A 213 -31.08 -16.10 -6.88
C PRO A 213 -31.93 -16.60 -5.72
N GLU A 214 -31.26 -16.95 -4.62
CA GLU A 214 -31.90 -17.38 -3.38
C GLU A 214 -32.67 -16.24 -2.70
N ALA A 215 -32.09 -15.04 -2.72
CA ALA A 215 -32.71 -13.81 -2.26
C ALA A 215 -32.22 -12.62 -3.09
N VAL A 216 -33.13 -11.70 -3.40
CA VAL A 216 -32.83 -10.40 -4.00
C VAL A 216 -33.33 -9.30 -3.09
N ILE A 217 -32.45 -8.35 -2.78
CA ILE A 217 -32.79 -7.12 -2.07
C ILE A 217 -32.96 -6.01 -3.09
N LEU A 218 -34.15 -5.40 -3.11
CA LEU A 218 -34.40 -4.16 -3.83
C LEU A 218 -34.15 -2.99 -2.88
N ALA A 219 -33.01 -2.31 -3.06
CA ALA A 219 -32.65 -1.11 -2.31
C ALA A 219 -33.42 0.13 -2.81
N ASN A 220 -33.34 1.22 -2.05
CA ASN A 220 -34.13 2.44 -2.29
C ASN A 220 -33.44 3.48 -3.19
N GLY A 221 -32.61 3.05 -4.13
CA GLY A 221 -32.06 3.86 -5.23
C GLY A 221 -33.01 3.96 -6.42
N GLU A 222 -32.47 4.16 -7.62
CA GLU A 222 -33.25 4.10 -8.85
C GLU A 222 -33.71 2.66 -9.12
N TYR A 223 -34.96 2.52 -9.57
CA TYR A 223 -35.50 1.22 -9.92
C TYR A 223 -34.73 0.63 -11.12
N PRO A 224 -34.41 -0.67 -11.13
CA PRO A 224 -33.68 -1.27 -12.24
C PRO A 224 -34.37 -1.10 -13.59
N VAL A 225 -33.59 -0.77 -14.62
CA VAL A 225 -34.06 -0.66 -16.01
C VAL A 225 -33.33 -1.61 -16.97
N HIS A 226 -32.14 -2.07 -16.59
CA HIS A 226 -31.38 -3.04 -17.39
C HIS A 226 -31.99 -4.45 -17.28
N GLU A 227 -31.92 -5.23 -18.35
CA GLU A 227 -32.57 -6.55 -18.43
C GLU A 227 -32.06 -7.53 -17.37
N LEU A 228 -30.76 -7.49 -17.03
CA LEU A 228 -30.17 -8.37 -16.02
C LEU A 228 -30.77 -8.17 -14.62
N PRO A 229 -30.69 -6.99 -13.96
CA PRO A 229 -31.32 -6.82 -12.65
C PRO A 229 -32.85 -6.99 -12.68
N LEU A 230 -33.52 -6.71 -13.81
CA LEU A 230 -34.94 -7.03 -13.99
C LEU A 230 -35.22 -8.54 -14.06
N SER A 231 -34.34 -9.33 -14.69
CA SER A 231 -34.49 -10.79 -14.72
C SER A 231 -34.26 -11.38 -13.34
N LEU A 232 -33.32 -10.85 -12.57
CA LEU A 232 -33.08 -11.24 -11.18
C LEU A 232 -34.30 -10.98 -10.29
N LEU A 233 -34.94 -9.82 -10.41
CA LEU A 233 -36.19 -9.54 -9.68
C LEU A 233 -37.32 -10.51 -10.07
N ARG A 234 -37.44 -10.88 -11.36
CA ARG A 234 -38.47 -11.81 -11.81
C ARG A 234 -38.24 -13.26 -11.39
N GLN A 235 -36.99 -13.66 -11.19
CA GLN A 235 -36.58 -15.05 -10.96
C GLN A 235 -36.18 -15.36 -9.52
N ALA A 236 -36.12 -14.35 -8.67
CA ALA A 236 -35.78 -14.51 -7.27
C ALA A 236 -36.78 -15.42 -6.56
N ALA A 237 -36.26 -16.35 -5.76
CA ALA A 237 -37.07 -17.18 -4.89
C ALA A 237 -37.61 -16.41 -3.66
N TYR A 238 -36.98 -15.27 -3.34
CA TYR A 238 -37.34 -14.45 -2.19
C TYR A 238 -36.92 -12.99 -2.43
N ILE A 239 -37.84 -12.04 -2.26
CA ILE A 239 -37.64 -10.63 -2.56
C ILE A 239 -37.85 -9.78 -1.32
N VAL A 240 -36.82 -9.04 -0.94
CA VAL A 240 -36.85 -8.11 0.19
C VAL A 240 -36.75 -6.69 -0.33
N CYS A 241 -37.76 -5.87 -0.07
CA CYS A 241 -37.74 -4.45 -0.44
C CYS A 241 -37.28 -3.59 0.74
N CYS A 242 -36.37 -2.66 0.50
CA CYS A 242 -35.96 -1.66 1.49
C CYS A 242 -36.97 -0.51 1.51
N ASP A 243 -37.71 -0.38 2.61
CA ASP A 243 -38.66 0.71 2.90
C ASP A 243 -39.37 1.29 1.66
N GLY A 244 -39.02 2.51 1.24
CA GLY A 244 -39.65 3.21 0.11
C GLY A 244 -39.55 2.52 -1.24
N ALA A 245 -38.61 1.58 -1.42
CA ALA A 245 -38.48 0.78 -2.65
C ALA A 245 -39.69 -0.14 -2.88
N ALA A 246 -40.36 -0.56 -1.79
CA ALA A 246 -41.55 -1.40 -1.87
C ALA A 246 -42.69 -0.73 -2.64
N ASN A 247 -42.85 0.59 -2.52
CA ASN A 247 -43.93 1.34 -3.17
C ASN A 247 -43.90 1.16 -4.71
N GLU A 248 -42.71 1.30 -5.31
CA GLU A 248 -42.56 1.18 -6.76
C GLU A 248 -42.65 -0.28 -7.23
N TYR A 249 -42.16 -1.22 -6.43
CA TYR A 249 -42.28 -2.65 -6.70
C TYR A 249 -43.75 -3.09 -6.74
N VAL A 250 -44.55 -2.64 -5.77
CA VAL A 250 -45.99 -2.91 -5.67
C VAL A 250 -46.78 -2.21 -6.77
N ARG A 251 -46.45 -0.93 -7.08
CA ARG A 251 -47.10 -0.19 -8.17
C ARG A 251 -46.97 -0.89 -9.52
N ARG A 252 -45.90 -1.65 -9.72
CA ARG A 252 -45.67 -2.46 -10.93
C ARG A 252 -46.40 -3.81 -10.93
N GLY A 253 -47.20 -4.08 -9.91
CA GLY A 253 -48.02 -5.28 -9.78
C GLY A 253 -47.28 -6.47 -9.16
N PHE A 254 -46.11 -6.26 -8.56
CA PHE A 254 -45.37 -7.32 -7.89
C PHE A 254 -45.62 -7.32 -6.38
N ILE A 255 -45.43 -8.48 -5.76
CA ILE A 255 -45.65 -8.71 -4.33
C ILE A 255 -44.28 -9.03 -3.71
N PRO A 256 -43.76 -8.20 -2.77
CA PRO A 256 -42.55 -8.53 -2.04
C PRO A 256 -42.81 -9.64 -1.02
N ASP A 257 -41.80 -10.44 -0.70
CA ASP A 257 -41.90 -11.44 0.37
C ASP A 257 -41.64 -10.83 1.75
N ALA A 258 -40.83 -9.78 1.80
CA ALA A 258 -40.58 -9.00 3.01
C ALA A 258 -40.32 -7.52 2.65
N ILE A 259 -40.70 -6.62 3.56
CA ILE A 259 -40.37 -5.20 3.50
C ILE A 259 -39.61 -4.87 4.78
N VAL A 260 -38.41 -4.30 4.66
CA VAL A 260 -37.51 -4.05 5.79
C VAL A 260 -37.10 -2.58 5.80
N GLY A 261 -37.16 -1.94 6.97
CA GLY A 261 -36.75 -0.56 7.19
C GLY A 261 -37.40 0.05 8.43
N ASP A 262 -37.28 1.37 8.59
CA ASP A 262 -37.98 2.11 9.66
C ASP A 262 -39.48 2.29 9.39
N GLY A 263 -39.87 2.24 8.11
CA GLY A 263 -41.24 2.38 7.64
C GLY A 263 -41.68 3.83 7.44
N ASP A 264 -40.75 4.78 7.32
CA ASP A 264 -41.09 6.19 7.14
C ASP A 264 -41.26 6.59 5.66
N SER A 265 -40.61 5.87 4.73
CA SER A 265 -40.70 6.17 3.29
C SER A 265 -41.73 5.31 2.54
N ILE A 266 -42.32 4.31 3.19
CA ILE A 266 -43.38 3.48 2.62
C ILE A 266 -44.75 4.19 2.70
N SER A 267 -45.57 4.05 1.65
CA SER A 267 -46.90 4.68 1.58
C SER A 267 -47.90 4.03 2.54
N GLU A 268 -48.85 4.79 3.08
CA GLU A 268 -49.87 4.26 4.02
C GLU A 268 -50.68 3.09 3.43
N GLU A 269 -51.01 3.15 2.15
CA GLU A 269 -51.68 2.04 1.45
C GLU A 269 -50.83 0.76 1.48
N THR A 270 -49.53 0.89 1.20
CA THR A 270 -48.60 -0.25 1.21
C THR A 270 -48.37 -0.75 2.63
N LYS A 271 -48.29 0.14 3.64
CA LYS A 271 -48.20 -0.25 5.06
C LYS A 271 -49.37 -1.11 5.49
N ILE A 272 -50.60 -0.70 5.14
CA ILE A 272 -51.81 -1.41 5.53
C ILE A 272 -51.88 -2.75 4.80
N HIS A 273 -51.63 -2.76 3.49
CA HIS A 273 -51.75 -3.98 2.68
C HIS A 273 -50.69 -5.03 3.03
N PHE A 274 -49.48 -4.60 3.38
CA PHE A 274 -48.33 -5.48 3.64
C PHE A 274 -47.89 -5.49 5.12
N ALA A 275 -48.79 -5.13 6.04
CA ALA A 275 -48.50 -5.07 7.47
C ALA A 275 -47.90 -6.38 8.03
N ASN A 276 -48.31 -7.53 7.48
CA ASN A 276 -47.86 -8.85 7.94
C ASN A 276 -46.43 -9.21 7.52
N ILE A 277 -45.88 -8.53 6.51
CA ILE A 277 -44.53 -8.77 5.96
C ILE A 277 -43.63 -7.54 6.15
N LEU A 278 -44.12 -6.52 6.86
CA LEU A 278 -43.37 -5.31 7.20
C LEU A 278 -42.58 -5.55 8.48
N HIS A 279 -41.27 -5.69 8.34
CA HIS A 279 -40.33 -5.85 9.44
C HIS A 279 -39.72 -4.50 9.79
N LYS A 280 -40.27 -3.89 10.85
CA LYS A 280 -39.77 -2.61 11.34
C LYS A 280 -38.53 -2.81 12.19
N ASP A 281 -37.47 -2.09 11.84
CA ASP A 281 -36.26 -1.99 12.64
C ASP A 281 -35.98 -0.51 12.95
N ALA A 282 -36.09 -0.17 14.24
CA ALA A 282 -35.97 1.18 14.76
C ALA A 282 -34.51 1.62 14.98
N ASP A 283 -33.53 0.76 14.69
CA ASP A 283 -32.12 1.15 14.76
C ASP A 283 -31.83 2.29 13.77
N GLN A 284 -31.48 3.47 14.29
CA GLN A 284 -31.18 4.66 13.49
C GLN A 284 -29.69 4.70 13.08
N GLU A 285 -28.84 3.83 13.62
CA GLU A 285 -27.42 3.80 13.30
C GLU A 285 -27.11 2.98 12.03
N THR A 286 -28.05 2.14 11.58
CA THR A 286 -27.90 1.28 10.41
C THR A 286 -28.84 1.67 9.26
N ASN A 287 -28.36 1.62 8.02
CA ASN A 287 -29.18 1.92 6.84
C ASN A 287 -30.10 0.76 6.46
N ASP A 288 -31.16 1.04 5.70
CA ASP A 288 -32.16 0.04 5.29
C ASP A 288 -31.56 -1.13 4.50
N GLN A 289 -30.54 -0.86 3.68
CA GLN A 289 -29.83 -1.91 2.95
C GLN A 289 -29.17 -2.91 3.92
N THR A 290 -28.53 -2.43 4.98
CA THR A 290 -27.90 -3.28 6.01
C THR A 290 -28.96 -4.07 6.77
N LYS A 291 -30.04 -3.41 7.18
CA LYS A 291 -31.18 -4.08 7.83
C LYS A 291 -31.74 -5.22 6.97
N ALA A 292 -31.93 -4.98 5.68
CA ALA A 292 -32.41 -6.00 4.74
C ALA A 292 -31.42 -7.16 4.58
N VAL A 293 -30.11 -6.88 4.54
CA VAL A 293 -29.07 -7.93 4.49
C VAL A 293 -29.07 -8.77 5.76
N GLU A 294 -29.07 -8.15 6.94
CA GLU A 294 -29.12 -8.87 8.22
C GLU A 294 -30.42 -9.68 8.37
N PHE A 295 -31.55 -9.15 7.90
CA PHE A 295 -32.81 -9.88 7.83
C PHE A 295 -32.67 -11.15 6.97
N CYS A 296 -32.12 -11.03 5.75
CA CYS A 296 -31.86 -12.20 4.90
C CYS A 296 -30.92 -13.22 5.57
N ILE A 297 -29.87 -12.76 6.26
CA ILE A 297 -28.95 -13.63 7.00
C ILE A 297 -29.70 -14.38 8.12
N ALA A 298 -30.56 -13.70 8.86
CA ALA A 298 -31.37 -14.30 9.91
C ALA A 298 -32.36 -15.35 9.37
N GLN A 299 -32.82 -15.18 8.12
CA GLN A 299 -33.62 -16.19 7.39
C GLN A 299 -32.77 -17.33 6.79
N GLY A 300 -31.47 -17.38 7.08
CA GLY A 300 -30.57 -18.43 6.63
C GLY A 300 -30.10 -18.30 5.17
N LYS A 301 -30.34 -17.15 4.53
CA LYS A 301 -29.94 -16.90 3.14
C LYS A 301 -28.43 -16.76 3.05
N LYS A 302 -27.80 -17.47 2.11
CA LYS A 302 -26.33 -17.48 1.95
C LYS A 302 -25.87 -16.65 0.76
N HIS A 303 -26.68 -16.60 -0.29
CA HIS A 303 -26.36 -15.89 -1.53
C HIS A 303 -27.40 -14.78 -1.76
N ILE A 304 -26.95 -13.53 -1.62
CA ILE A 304 -27.81 -12.35 -1.68
C ILE A 304 -27.38 -11.47 -2.86
N LEU A 305 -28.33 -11.09 -3.71
CA LEU A 305 -28.09 -10.07 -4.73
C LEU A 305 -28.80 -8.78 -4.37
N ILE A 306 -28.11 -7.66 -4.52
CA ILE A 306 -28.67 -6.33 -4.27
C ILE A 306 -28.88 -5.62 -5.61
N VAL A 307 -30.08 -5.10 -5.84
CA VAL A 307 -30.43 -4.30 -7.02
C VAL A 307 -31.01 -2.95 -6.58
N GLY A 308 -30.98 -1.96 -7.48
CA GLY A 308 -31.57 -0.65 -7.21
C GLY A 308 -30.88 0.12 -6.08
N ALA A 309 -29.60 -0.12 -5.84
CA ALA A 309 -28.85 0.50 -4.74
C ALA A 309 -28.13 1.81 -5.10
N THR A 310 -28.20 2.23 -6.37
CA THR A 310 -27.50 3.41 -6.92
C THR A 310 -28.47 4.32 -7.67
N GLY A 311 -28.02 5.49 -8.13
CA GLY A 311 -28.75 6.32 -9.11
C GLY A 311 -29.63 7.43 -8.51
N LYS A 312 -29.79 7.49 -7.18
CA LYS A 312 -30.35 8.65 -6.48
C LYS A 312 -29.21 9.47 -5.87
N ARG A 313 -29.26 9.77 -4.57
CA ARG A 313 -28.20 10.51 -3.88
C ARG A 313 -26.87 9.74 -3.91
N GLU A 314 -25.78 10.47 -4.13
CA GLU A 314 -24.45 9.92 -4.31
C GLU A 314 -23.85 9.41 -3.00
N ASP A 315 -24.16 10.05 -1.87
CA ASP A 315 -23.73 9.59 -0.54
C ASP A 315 -24.34 8.22 -0.19
N HIS A 316 -25.63 8.02 -0.48
CA HIS A 316 -26.29 6.73 -0.35
C HIS A 316 -25.66 5.70 -1.30
N THR A 317 -25.38 6.10 -2.54
CA THR A 317 -24.75 5.23 -3.54
C THR A 317 -23.37 4.74 -3.06
N LEU A 318 -22.53 5.66 -2.58
CA LEU A 318 -21.20 5.32 -2.06
C LEU A 318 -21.28 4.43 -0.82
N GLY A 319 -22.15 4.76 0.13
CA GLY A 319 -22.36 3.95 1.34
C GLY A 319 -22.82 2.53 1.01
N ASN A 320 -23.83 2.40 0.13
CA ASN A 320 -24.36 1.11 -0.31
C ASN A 320 -23.31 0.23 -1.00
N ILE A 321 -22.45 0.84 -1.82
CA ILE A 321 -21.34 0.14 -2.48
C ILE A 321 -20.25 -0.25 -1.48
N SER A 322 -19.84 0.64 -0.58
CA SER A 322 -18.77 0.34 0.40
C SER A 322 -19.16 -0.77 1.38
N LEU A 323 -20.44 -0.82 1.78
CA LEU A 323 -20.94 -1.82 2.72
C LEU A 323 -20.88 -3.26 2.19
N LEU A 324 -20.73 -3.45 0.88
CA LEU A 324 -20.53 -4.79 0.31
C LEU A 324 -19.33 -5.51 0.91
N MET A 325 -18.27 -4.78 1.28
CA MET A 325 -17.08 -5.37 1.89
C MET A 325 -17.36 -5.92 3.30
N GLU A 326 -18.23 -5.25 4.07
CA GLU A 326 -18.64 -5.74 5.39
C GLU A 326 -19.57 -6.96 5.28
N TYR A 327 -20.51 -6.92 4.33
CA TYR A 327 -21.42 -8.04 4.09
C TYR A 327 -20.70 -9.29 3.59
N ALA A 328 -19.66 -9.14 2.77
CA ALA A 328 -18.88 -10.24 2.21
C ALA A 328 -18.19 -11.11 3.29
N LYS A 329 -17.99 -10.57 4.50
CA LYS A 329 -17.46 -11.32 5.65
C LYS A 329 -18.46 -12.32 6.22
N LYS A 330 -19.75 -12.14 5.96
CA LYS A 330 -20.86 -12.95 6.50
C LYS A 330 -21.52 -13.84 5.45
N VAL A 331 -21.71 -13.32 4.24
CA VAL A 331 -22.48 -13.97 3.15
C VAL A 331 -21.92 -13.64 1.77
N ARG A 332 -22.28 -14.47 0.79
CA ARG A 332 -21.95 -14.18 -0.61
C ARG A 332 -22.91 -13.11 -1.12
N VAL A 333 -22.39 -11.92 -1.36
CA VAL A 333 -23.17 -10.77 -1.80
C VAL A 333 -22.61 -10.16 -3.09
N GLN A 334 -23.48 -9.72 -3.99
CA GLN A 334 -23.10 -8.94 -5.17
C GLN A 334 -24.15 -7.86 -5.41
N LEU A 335 -23.71 -6.70 -5.92
CA LEU A 335 -24.59 -5.59 -6.24
C LEU A 335 -24.64 -5.40 -7.75
N VAL A 336 -25.85 -5.43 -8.29
CA VAL A 336 -26.14 -5.46 -9.72
C VAL A 336 -26.84 -4.15 -10.08
N THR A 337 -26.22 -3.35 -10.95
CA THR A 337 -26.71 -2.03 -11.35
C THR A 337 -27.28 -2.06 -12.76
N ASN A 338 -27.65 -0.90 -13.31
CA ASN A 338 -28.04 -0.79 -14.72
C ASN A 338 -26.85 -0.86 -15.69
N TYR A 339 -25.63 -0.76 -15.18
CA TYR A 339 -24.41 -0.61 -16.01
C TYR A 339 -23.40 -1.73 -15.79
N GLY A 340 -23.55 -2.54 -14.75
CA GLY A 340 -22.57 -3.56 -14.39
C GLY A 340 -22.85 -4.20 -13.04
N MET A 341 -21.82 -4.85 -12.50
CA MET A 341 -21.92 -5.59 -11.24
C MET A 341 -20.69 -5.37 -10.38
N PHE A 342 -20.92 -5.01 -9.13
CA PHE A 342 -19.93 -4.96 -8.07
C PHE A 342 -19.86 -6.32 -7.35
N THR A 343 -18.65 -6.82 -7.19
CA THR A 343 -18.35 -8.11 -6.54
C THR A 343 -17.23 -7.89 -5.52
N PRO A 344 -17.52 -7.97 -4.20
CA PRO A 344 -16.51 -7.92 -3.17
C PRO A 344 -15.71 -9.23 -3.16
N ALA A 345 -14.39 -9.12 -2.99
CA ALA A 345 -13.48 -10.25 -2.96
C ALA A 345 -12.35 -10.02 -1.94
N CYS A 346 -11.77 -11.12 -1.45
CA CYS A 346 -10.63 -11.11 -0.56
C CYS A 346 -9.67 -12.22 -0.97
N GLY A 347 -8.37 -11.91 -1.03
CA GLY A 347 -7.37 -12.87 -1.46
C GLY A 347 -7.36 -13.13 -2.97
N ASP A 348 -6.79 -14.25 -3.36
CA ASP A 348 -6.75 -14.69 -4.76
C ASP A 348 -8.16 -15.10 -5.24
N ALA A 349 -8.63 -14.48 -6.32
CA ALA A 349 -9.94 -14.78 -6.90
C ALA A 349 -9.94 -14.75 -8.44
N MET A 350 -10.80 -15.58 -9.02
CA MET A 350 -11.01 -15.68 -10.46
C MET A 350 -12.37 -15.10 -10.81
N PHE A 351 -12.44 -14.39 -11.93
CA PHE A 351 -13.63 -13.73 -12.40
C PHE A 351 -13.89 -14.11 -13.85
N ASP A 352 -15.09 -14.62 -14.11
CA ASP A 352 -15.55 -14.77 -15.50
C ASP A 352 -15.84 -13.37 -16.07
N SER A 353 -15.53 -13.17 -17.35
CA SER A 353 -15.64 -11.91 -18.08
C SER A 353 -15.95 -12.16 -19.55
N LEU A 354 -16.29 -11.11 -20.27
CA LEU A 354 -16.27 -11.13 -21.73
C LEU A 354 -14.92 -10.57 -22.22
N PRO A 355 -14.28 -11.16 -23.25
CA PRO A 355 -13.11 -10.55 -23.86
C PRO A 355 -13.39 -9.11 -24.32
N GLY A 356 -12.55 -8.17 -23.91
CA GLY A 356 -12.70 -6.73 -24.13
C GLY A 356 -13.65 -6.02 -23.15
N GLY A 357 -14.32 -6.75 -22.25
CA GLY A 357 -15.21 -6.18 -21.23
C GLY A 357 -14.46 -5.28 -20.25
N GLN A 358 -15.08 -4.16 -19.88
CA GLN A 358 -14.48 -3.20 -18.96
C GLN A 358 -14.55 -3.69 -17.51
N VAL A 359 -13.43 -3.61 -16.82
CA VAL A 359 -13.24 -4.03 -15.44
C VAL A 359 -12.62 -2.89 -14.64
N SER A 360 -13.21 -2.55 -13.51
CA SER A 360 -12.65 -1.58 -12.56
C SER A 360 -12.39 -2.29 -11.23
N ILE A 361 -11.26 -1.99 -10.60
CA ILE A 361 -10.84 -2.58 -9.32
C ILE A 361 -10.66 -1.44 -8.31
N PHE A 362 -11.31 -1.56 -7.17
CA PHE A 362 -11.23 -0.62 -6.06
C PHE A 362 -10.54 -1.30 -4.89
N ASN A 363 -9.45 -0.69 -4.42
CA ASN A 363 -8.65 -1.26 -3.34
C ASN A 363 -9.27 -0.91 -1.97
N PHE A 364 -9.50 -1.92 -1.13
CA PHE A 364 -10.00 -1.80 0.25
C PHE A 364 -8.95 -2.28 1.26
N GLY A 365 -7.69 -1.84 1.08
CA GLY A 365 -6.57 -2.22 1.94
C GLY A 365 -5.85 -3.50 1.50
N SER A 366 -6.12 -3.98 0.29
CA SER A 366 -5.37 -5.07 -0.31
C SER A 366 -3.95 -4.63 -0.69
N THR A 367 -3.02 -5.56 -0.52
CA THR A 367 -1.59 -5.41 -0.84
C THR A 367 -1.16 -6.44 -1.87
N GLN A 368 -0.02 -6.22 -2.53
CA GLN A 368 0.55 -7.14 -3.52
C GLN A 368 -0.39 -7.50 -4.68
N MET A 369 -1.24 -6.55 -5.09
CA MET A 369 -2.22 -6.76 -6.15
C MET A 369 -1.52 -7.03 -7.48
N ARG A 370 -1.79 -8.17 -8.09
CA ARG A 370 -1.38 -8.55 -9.45
C ARG A 370 -2.56 -9.19 -10.17
N ALA A 371 -2.57 -9.16 -11.49
CA ALA A 371 -3.61 -9.82 -12.27
C ALA A 371 -3.06 -10.50 -13.50
N ASP A 372 -3.72 -11.60 -13.89
CA ASP A 372 -3.52 -12.25 -15.17
C ASP A 372 -4.71 -11.95 -16.08
N SER A 373 -4.45 -11.76 -17.38
CA SER A 373 -5.47 -11.52 -18.41
C SER A 373 -6.27 -10.22 -18.25
N LEU A 374 -5.64 -9.18 -17.67
CA LEU A 374 -6.09 -7.79 -17.74
C LEU A 374 -5.14 -6.95 -18.63
N GLU A 375 -5.67 -5.93 -19.30
CA GLU A 375 -4.91 -5.05 -20.21
C GLU A 375 -3.83 -4.25 -19.46
N TYR A 376 -4.18 -3.71 -18.29
CA TYR A 376 -3.26 -2.95 -17.45
C TYR A 376 -2.86 -3.75 -16.19
N PRO A 377 -1.57 -3.78 -15.83
CA PRO A 377 -1.12 -4.45 -14.62
C PRO A 377 -1.70 -3.78 -13.37
N LEU A 378 -2.07 -4.59 -12.37
CA LEU A 378 -2.50 -4.07 -11.08
C LEU A 378 -1.31 -3.61 -10.24
N ARG A 379 -1.61 -2.68 -9.33
CA ARG A 379 -0.73 -2.17 -8.28
C ARG A 379 -1.59 -1.80 -7.09
N GLU A 380 -0.97 -1.51 -5.96
CA GLU A 380 -1.68 -1.03 -4.77
C GLU A 380 -2.24 0.36 -5.03
N PHE A 381 -3.53 0.43 -5.39
CA PHE A 381 -4.20 1.69 -5.65
C PHE A 381 -4.38 2.45 -4.34
N THR A 382 -3.93 3.71 -4.31
CA THR A 382 -4.12 4.64 -3.19
C THR A 382 -5.36 5.50 -3.36
N ASN A 383 -5.91 5.56 -4.58
CA ASN A 383 -7.14 6.26 -4.90
C ASN A 383 -7.96 5.48 -5.94
N TRP A 384 -9.29 5.58 -5.86
CA TRP A 384 -10.21 4.71 -6.61
C TRP A 384 -10.04 4.77 -8.12
N TRP A 385 -9.83 5.96 -8.69
CA TRP A 385 -9.72 6.13 -10.14
C TRP A 385 -8.55 5.33 -10.76
N GLN A 386 -7.49 5.05 -10.00
CA GLN A 386 -6.27 4.42 -10.51
C GLN A 386 -6.48 2.98 -10.99
N GLY A 387 -7.48 2.28 -10.43
CA GLY A 387 -7.84 0.91 -10.80
C GLY A 387 -9.04 0.81 -11.73
N THR A 388 -9.60 1.95 -12.16
CA THR A 388 -10.78 1.98 -13.04
C THR A 388 -10.42 1.82 -14.52
N LEU A 389 -11.42 1.39 -15.31
CA LEU A 389 -11.37 1.33 -16.78
C LEU A 389 -10.30 0.37 -17.35
N ASN A 390 -9.94 -0.67 -16.60
CA ASN A 390 -9.16 -1.79 -17.12
C ASN A 390 -10.02 -2.65 -18.07
N LYS A 391 -9.41 -3.60 -18.78
CA LYS A 391 -10.13 -4.50 -19.68
C LYS A 391 -9.69 -5.94 -19.52
N ALA A 392 -10.65 -6.86 -19.57
CA ALA A 392 -10.36 -8.28 -19.63
C ALA A 392 -9.86 -8.68 -21.02
N LEU A 393 -8.73 -9.37 -21.10
CA LEU A 393 -8.16 -9.86 -22.36
C LEU A 393 -8.76 -11.20 -22.80
N LYS A 394 -9.35 -11.94 -21.86
CA LYS A 394 -9.94 -13.28 -22.06
C LYS A 394 -11.32 -13.37 -21.44
N ASP A 395 -11.93 -14.54 -21.55
CA ASP A 395 -13.19 -14.92 -20.92
C ASP A 395 -13.08 -15.07 -19.38
N LYS A 396 -11.86 -15.11 -18.85
CA LYS A 396 -11.57 -15.09 -17.42
C LYS A 396 -10.34 -14.25 -17.13
N PHE A 397 -10.32 -13.63 -15.96
CA PHE A 397 -9.13 -13.01 -15.40
C PHE A 397 -8.95 -13.42 -13.94
N ALA A 398 -7.70 -13.42 -13.49
CA ALA A 398 -7.33 -13.72 -12.11
C ALA A 398 -6.81 -12.45 -11.46
N ILE A 399 -7.23 -12.21 -10.21
CA ILE A 399 -6.61 -11.22 -9.33
C ILE A 399 -5.98 -11.99 -8.18
N TYR A 400 -4.72 -11.68 -7.90
CA TYR A 400 -4.02 -12.18 -6.73
C TYR A 400 -3.68 -10.99 -5.86
N ALA A 401 -4.03 -11.08 -4.58
CA ALA A 401 -3.89 -9.97 -3.67
C ALA A 401 -3.93 -10.47 -2.22
N ASN A 402 -3.36 -9.69 -1.31
CA ASN A 402 -3.42 -9.96 0.12
C ASN A 402 -4.31 -8.90 0.79
N GLY A 403 -5.59 -9.25 0.96
CA GLY A 403 -6.61 -8.40 1.57
C GLY A 403 -7.82 -8.17 0.67
N GLU A 404 -8.61 -7.19 1.03
CA GLU A 404 -9.96 -6.92 0.52
C GLU A 404 -9.96 -5.94 -0.67
N TYR A 405 -10.74 -6.25 -1.70
CA TYR A 405 -10.93 -5.39 -2.86
C TYR A 405 -12.32 -5.60 -3.47
N LEU A 406 -12.77 -4.59 -4.23
CA LEU A 406 -14.06 -4.61 -4.89
C LEU A 406 -13.86 -4.55 -6.41
N VAL A 407 -14.50 -5.46 -7.14
CA VAL A 407 -14.41 -5.52 -8.60
C VAL A 407 -15.73 -5.10 -9.20
N TYR A 408 -15.69 -4.13 -10.12
CA TYR A 408 -16.81 -3.76 -10.96
C TYR A 408 -16.60 -4.29 -12.38
N ARG A 409 -17.54 -5.09 -12.88
CA ARG A 409 -17.56 -5.58 -14.26
C ARG A 409 -18.72 -4.91 -15.00
N ALA A 410 -18.42 -4.11 -16.01
CA ALA A 410 -19.44 -3.42 -16.80
C ALA A 410 -20.18 -4.40 -17.72
N TYR A 411 -21.45 -4.09 -18.01
CA TYR A 411 -22.14 -4.70 -19.16
C TYR A 411 -21.50 -4.21 -20.45
N ARG A 412 -21.60 -5.03 -21.50
CA ARG A 412 -21.00 -4.74 -22.80
C ARG A 412 -21.82 -3.75 -23.61
#